data_AF-A0A0L0UMV5-F1
#
_entry.id   AF-A0A0L0UMV5-F1
#
_cell.length_a   1.000
_cell.length_b   1.000
_cell.length_c   1.000
_cell.angle_alpha   90.00
_cell.angle_beta   90.00
_cell.angle_gamma   90.00
#
_symmetry.space_group_name_H-M   'P 1'
#
loop_
_entity.id
_entity.type
_entity.pdbx_description
1 polymer ?
#
loop_
_entity_poly.entity_id
_entity_poly.type
_entity_poly.pdbx_seq_one_letter_code
_entity_poly.pdbx_strand_id
1 'polypeptide(L)'
;MEEPAETLKVLAICKSLNSTPAKITPKRFFEIFLASNNSEIVYLRRLWAQPTGLDSTMRLLPLIRNEVLRTQGGKDAWAAFIQPE
;
A
#
# COMPACT_ATOMS: atom_id res chain seq x y z
N MET A 1 -19.01 18.11 -9.93
CA MET A 1 -17.86 18.38 -9.04
C MET A 1 -16.69 17.66 -9.69
N GLU A 2 -15.62 18.37 -10.06
CA GLU A 2 -14.46 17.72 -10.66
C GLU A 2 -13.75 16.85 -9.61
N GLU A 3 -13.34 15.65 -10.00
CA GLU A 3 -12.50 14.78 -9.18
C GLU A 3 -11.14 15.46 -8.93
N PRO A 4 -10.60 15.44 -7.70
CA PRO A 4 -9.29 16.00 -7.41
C PRO A 4 -8.21 15.41 -8.34
N ALA A 5 -7.25 16.24 -8.77
CA ALA A 5 -6.16 15.81 -9.66
C ALA A 5 -5.37 14.61 -9.13
N GLU A 6 -5.27 14.47 -7.80
CA GLU A 6 -4.66 13.33 -7.14
C GLU A 6 -5.45 12.03 -7.32
N THR A 7 -6.79 12.09 -7.20
CA THR A 7 -7.67 10.93 -7.44
C THR A 7 -7.53 10.43 -8.88
N LEU A 8 -7.49 11.36 -9.85
CA LEU A 8 -7.28 11.01 -11.26
C LEU A 8 -5.95 10.29 -11.48
N LYS A 9 -4.87 10.72 -10.81
CA LYS A 9 -3.58 10.03 -10.86
C LYS A 9 -3.65 8.62 -10.26
N VAL A 10 -4.32 8.45 -9.11
CA VAL A 10 -4.50 7.14 -8.49
C VAL A 10 -5.25 6.19 -9.43
N LEU A 11 -6.34 6.67 -10.04
CA LEU A 11 -7.12 5.87 -11.01
C LEU A 11 -6.29 5.49 -12.24
N ALA A 12 -5.47 6.41 -12.76
CA ALA A 12 -4.58 6.14 -13.88
C ALA A 12 -3.54 5.06 -13.55
N ILE A 13 -2.94 5.11 -12.34
CA ILE A 13 -2.00 4.08 -11.87
C ILE A 13 -2.71 2.73 -11.74
N CYS A 14 -3.89 2.69 -11.10
CA CYS A 14 -4.67 1.45 -10.97
C CYS A 14 -5.02 0.83 -12.33
N LYS A 15 -5.36 1.66 -13.32
CA LYS A 15 -5.61 1.20 -14.69
C LYS A 15 -4.35 0.62 -15.32
N SER A 16 -3.20 1.26 -15.12
CA SER A 16 -1.90 0.78 -15.61
C SER A 16 -1.54 -0.58 -15.00
N LEU A 17 -1.66 -0.72 -13.68
CA LEU A 17 -1.39 -1.98 -12.97
C LEU A 17 -2.26 -3.14 -13.49
N ASN A 18 -3.52 -2.87 -13.84
CA ASN A 18 -4.47 -3.88 -14.33
C ASN A 18 -4.40 -4.14 -15.85
N SER A 19 -3.40 -3.58 -16.55
CA SER A 19 -3.23 -3.75 -18.00
C SER A 19 -2.33 -4.94 -18.34
N THR A 20 -2.55 -5.55 -19.51
CA THR A 20 -1.73 -6.64 -20.05
C THR A 20 -0.37 -6.12 -20.56
N PRO A 21 0.69 -6.96 -20.64
CA PRO A 21 0.71 -8.41 -20.42
C PRO A 21 0.89 -8.85 -18.95
N ALA A 22 1.35 -7.97 -18.06
CA ALA A 22 1.68 -8.30 -16.68
C ALA A 22 0.71 -7.61 -15.71
N LYS A 23 -0.51 -8.14 -15.61
CA LYS A 23 -1.54 -7.61 -14.69
C LYS A 23 -1.16 -7.86 -13.23
N ILE A 24 -1.20 -6.81 -12.43
CA ILE A 24 -1.09 -6.90 -10.96
C ILE A 24 -2.15 -6.03 -10.28
N THR A 25 -2.55 -6.43 -9.08
CA THR A 25 -3.45 -5.63 -8.25
C THR A 25 -2.67 -4.54 -7.50
N PRO A 26 -3.33 -3.46 -7.03
CA PRO A 26 -2.68 -2.48 -6.16
C PRO A 26 -2.05 -3.11 -4.90
N LYS A 27 -2.70 -4.14 -4.33
CA LYS A 27 -2.14 -4.91 -3.21
C LYS A 27 -0.84 -5.63 -3.59
N ARG A 28 -0.82 -6.30 -4.74
CA ARG A 28 0.38 -6.99 -5.24
C ARG A 28 1.52 -6.01 -5.56
N PHE A 29 1.18 -4.81 -6.04
CA PHE A 29 2.15 -3.73 -6.20
C PHE A 29 2.82 -3.39 -4.86
N PHE A 30 2.05 -3.16 -3.79
CA PHE A 30 2.62 -2.85 -2.47
C PHE A 30 3.51 -3.97 -1.92
N GLU A 31 3.10 -5.24 -2.06
CA GLU A 31 3.92 -6.39 -1.66
C GLU A 31 5.29 -6.39 -2.37
N ILE A 32 5.30 -6.26 -3.70
CA ILE A 32 6.53 -6.23 -4.49
C ILE A 32 7.36 -4.98 -4.14
N PHE A 33 6.70 -3.82 -4.06
CA PHE A 33 7.36 -2.55 -3.78
C PHE A 33 8.05 -2.56 -2.42
N LEU A 34 7.47 -3.21 -1.40
CA LEU A 34 8.04 -3.30 -0.06
C LEU A 34 9.09 -4.41 0.10
N ALA A 35 8.93 -5.56 -0.57
CA ALA A 35 9.79 -6.73 -0.37
C ALA A 35 10.90 -6.91 -1.41
N SER A 36 10.85 -6.23 -2.56
CA SER A 36 11.81 -6.44 -3.64
C SER A 36 13.22 -5.99 -3.28
N ASN A 37 14.24 -6.76 -3.69
CA ASN A 37 15.66 -6.37 -3.57
C ASN A 37 16.20 -5.66 -4.82
N ASN A 38 15.35 -5.32 -5.79
CA ASN A 38 15.75 -4.53 -6.95
C ASN A 38 16.23 -3.13 -6.49
N SER A 39 17.40 -2.71 -6.98
CA SER A 39 18.08 -1.49 -6.55
C SER A 39 17.25 -0.22 -6.76
N GLU A 40 16.52 -0.11 -7.86
CA GLU A 40 15.65 1.04 -8.15
C GLU A 40 14.47 1.10 -7.18
N ILE A 41 13.83 -0.04 -6.91
CA ILE A 41 12.72 -0.11 -5.96
C ILE A 41 13.20 0.21 -4.54
N VAL A 42 14.36 -0.32 -4.14
CA VAL A 42 15.00 0.00 -2.85
C VAL A 42 15.24 1.51 -2.74
N TYR A 43 15.77 2.13 -3.80
CA TYR A 43 15.98 3.57 -3.83
C TYR A 43 14.67 4.35 -3.70
N LEU A 44 13.59 3.94 -4.37
CA LEU A 44 12.29 4.61 -4.31
C LEU A 44 11.65 4.55 -2.92
N ARG A 45 11.87 3.47 -2.16
CA ARG A 45 11.35 3.35 -0.79
C ARG A 45 12.33 3.77 0.32
N ARG A 46 13.52 4.24 -0.03
CA ARG A 46 14.62 4.51 0.93
C ARG A 46 14.24 5.43 2.09
N LEU A 47 13.29 6.34 1.88
CA LEU A 47 12.87 7.32 2.88
C LEU A 47 11.74 6.84 3.78
N TRP A 48 11.12 5.69 3.52
CA TRP A 48 9.95 5.22 4.28
C TRP A 48 10.24 4.99 5.76
N ALA A 49 11.45 4.52 6.09
CA ALA A 49 11.91 4.32 7.46
C ALA A 49 12.83 5.45 7.98
N GLN A 50 13.02 6.52 7.19
CA GLN A 50 13.88 7.65 7.57
C GLN A 50 13.03 8.76 8.19
N PRO A 51 13.57 9.59 9.11
CA PRO A 51 12.79 10.63 9.78
C PRO A 51 11.92 11.50 8.85
N THR A 52 12.45 11.87 7.68
CA THR A 52 11.73 12.69 6.68
C THR A 52 10.50 12.02 6.06
N GLY A 53 10.46 10.68 6.00
CA GLY A 53 9.34 9.92 5.41
C GLY A 53 8.62 8.99 6.39
N LEU A 54 9.10 8.86 7.63
CA LEU A 54 8.52 8.00 8.63
C LEU A 54 7.11 8.45 9.01
N ASP A 55 6.90 9.75 9.23
CA ASP A 55 5.59 10.27 9.61
C ASP A 55 4.51 9.99 8.56
N SER A 56 4.82 10.15 7.28
CA SER A 56 3.87 9.83 6.20
C SER A 56 3.64 8.34 6.08
N THR A 57 4.67 7.52 6.26
CA THR A 57 4.55 6.06 6.30
C THR A 57 3.66 5.60 7.46
N MET A 58 3.85 6.17 8.65
CA MET A 58 3.03 5.88 9.83
C MET A 58 1.58 6.35 9.67
N ARG A 59 1.30 7.36 8.82
CA ARG A 59 -0.08 7.72 8.43
C ARG A 59 -0.73 6.69 7.51
N LEU A 60 0.02 5.89 6.76
CA LEU A 60 -0.52 4.85 5.88
C LEU A 60 -0.98 3.61 6.65
N LEU A 61 -0.24 3.20 7.68
CA LEU A 61 -0.55 2.00 8.46
C LEU A 61 -1.98 1.94 9.03
N PRO A 62 -2.53 3.00 9.67
CA PRO A 62 -3.90 2.98 10.15
C PRO A 62 -4.92 2.91 9.02
N LEU A 63 -4.64 3.47 7.83
CA LEU A 63 -5.53 3.35 6.67
C LEU A 63 -5.61 1.89 6.19
N ILE A 64 -4.48 1.19 6.12
CA ILE A 64 -4.43 -0.24 5.79
C ILE A 64 -5.19 -1.05 6.84
N ARG A 65 -4.92 -0.81 8.13
CA ARG A 65 -5.65 -1.46 9.23
C ARG A 65 -7.17 -1.26 9.09
N ASN A 66 -7.62 -0.02 8.85
CA ASN A 66 -9.04 0.27 8.76
C ASN A 66 -9.72 -0.45 7.58
N GLU A 67 -9.04 -0.57 6.44
CA GLU A 67 -9.57 -1.35 5.32
C GLU A 67 -9.71 -2.84 5.67
N VAL A 68 -8.72 -3.41 6.38
CA VAL A 68 -8.79 -4.80 6.85
C VAL A 68 -9.94 -4.99 7.84
N LEU A 69 -10.09 -4.08 8.80
CA LEU A 69 -11.12 -4.15 9.85
C LEU A 69 -12.55 -3.90 9.34
N ARG A 70 -12.73 -3.60 8.05
CA ARG A 70 -14.05 -3.33 7.44
C ARG A 70 -14.99 -4.54 7.46
N THR A 71 -14.45 -5.76 7.57
CA THR A 71 -15.23 -7.01 7.58
C THR A 71 -15.00 -7.80 8.85
N GLN A 72 -15.96 -8.66 9.24
CA GLN A 72 -15.79 -9.50 10.42
C GLN A 72 -14.58 -10.43 10.30
N GLY A 73 -14.44 -11.14 9.17
CA GLY A 73 -13.27 -11.99 8.94
C GLY A 73 -11.94 -11.21 8.95
N GLY A 74 -11.94 -9.96 8.51
CA GLY A 74 -10.75 -9.10 8.61
C GLY A 74 -10.43 -8.66 10.04
N LYS A 75 -11.44 -8.43 10.89
CA LYS A 75 -11.24 -8.20 12.33
C LYS A 75 -10.63 -9.42 13.02
N ASP A 76 -11.15 -10.61 12.72
CA ASP A 76 -10.67 -11.87 13.31
C ASP A 76 -9.21 -12.13 12.89
N ALA A 77 -8.89 -11.94 11.60
CA ALA A 77 -7.52 -12.07 11.08
C ALA A 77 -6.56 -11.02 11.67
N TRP A 78 -7.00 -9.77 11.81
CA TRP A 78 -6.18 -8.72 12.44
C TRP A 78 -5.91 -9.02 13.91
N ALA A 79 -6.92 -9.47 14.66
CA ALA A 79 -6.79 -9.84 16.06
C ALA A 79 -5.75 -10.96 16.26
N ALA A 80 -5.78 -11.98 15.41
CA ALA A 80 -4.77 -13.04 15.42
C ALA A 80 -3.36 -12.52 15.05
N PHE A 81 -3.27 -11.55 14.13
CA PHE A 81 -1.99 -10.97 13.70
C PHE A 81 -1.31 -10.10 14.77
N ILE A 82 -2.09 -9.33 15.55
CA ILE A 82 -1.53 -8.42 16.58
C ILE A 82 -1.35 -9.08 17.95
N GLN A 83 -1.75 -10.33 18.11
CA GLN A 83 -1.48 -11.05 19.35
C GLN A 83 0.04 -11.17 19.51
N PRO A 84 0.61 -10.75 20.66
CA PRO A 84 2.00 -11.03 20.98
C PRO A 84 2.23 -12.55 20.96
N GLU A 85 3.38 -12.97 20.43
CA GLU A 85 3.85 -14.36 20.56
C GLU A 85 3.93 -14.82 22.01
#